data_AF-A0A812J410-F1
#
_entry.id   AF-A0A812J410-F1
#
_cell.length_a   1.000
_cell.length_b   1.000
_cell.length_c   1.000
_cell.angle_alpha   90.00
_cell.angle_beta   90.00
_cell.angle_gamma   90.00
#
_symmetry.space_group_name_H-M   'P 1'
#
loop_
_entity.id
_entity.type
_entity.pdbx_description
1 polymer ?
#
loop_
_entity_poly.entity_id
_entity_poly.type
_entity_poly.pdbx_seq_one_letter_code
_entity_poly.pdbx_strand_id
1 'polypeptide(L)'
;MPIQKVHARQSFDSCGNPTIQVEVTTEEGVFRARVPDSGENKECDLHDGGYMGSGVSKAVDSVRSKIAPALIGKNPTDQQLIDKIMLELDGTEDKTNLGADAILGVSLACCRAGAAEKGVPLAEHLNDIAGKPLMNADDVRCRERC
;
A
#
# COMPACT_ATOMS: atom_id res chain seq x y z
N MET A 1 5.65 -16.81 0.83
CA MET A 1 6.53 -16.85 -0.34
C MET A 1 7.14 -15.47 -0.48
N PRO A 2 8.44 -15.34 -0.77
CA PRO A 2 9.09 -14.04 -0.71
C PRO A 2 8.62 -13.07 -1.81
N ILE A 3 8.63 -11.78 -1.50
CA ILE A 3 8.48 -10.69 -2.47
C ILE A 3 9.65 -10.75 -3.46
N GLN A 4 9.34 -10.84 -4.75
CA GLN A 4 10.35 -10.92 -5.82
C GLN A 4 10.66 -9.56 -6.43
N LYS A 5 9.64 -8.71 -6.57
CA LYS A 5 9.77 -7.40 -7.21
C LYS A 5 8.76 -6.42 -6.64
N VAL A 6 9.20 -5.18 -6.43
CA VAL A 6 8.32 -4.05 -6.13
C VAL A 6 8.54 -3.01 -7.22
N HIS A 7 7.46 -2.54 -7.83
CA HIS A 7 7.47 -1.54 -8.87
C HIS A 7 6.45 -0.45 -8.55
N ALA A 8 6.79 0.80 -8.83
CA ALA A 8 5.86 1.91 -8.70
C ALA A 8 5.82 2.71 -10.00
N ARG A 9 4.67 3.32 -10.26
CA ARG A 9 4.46 4.23 -11.37
C ARG A 9 3.50 5.33 -10.97
N GLN A 10 3.59 6.44 -11.68
CA GLN A 10 2.58 7.48 -11.62
C GLN A 10 1.30 7.00 -12.33
N SER A 11 0.17 7.26 -11.69
CA SER A 11 -1.19 7.07 -12.18
C SER A 11 -1.97 8.38 -11.95
N PHE A 12 -3.19 8.47 -12.45
CA PHE A 12 -4.09 9.59 -12.16
C PHE A 12 -5.27 9.12 -11.31
N ASP A 13 -5.70 9.99 -10.40
CA ASP A 13 -6.92 9.84 -9.62
C ASP A 13 -8.17 10.19 -10.47
N SER A 14 -9.35 10.18 -9.86
CA SER A 14 -10.60 10.55 -10.52
C SER A 14 -10.71 12.02 -10.91
N CYS A 15 -9.91 12.88 -10.28
CA CYS A 15 -9.90 14.33 -10.50
C CYS A 15 -8.81 14.76 -11.50
N GLY A 16 -8.00 13.81 -11.99
CA GLY A 16 -6.89 14.06 -12.91
C GLY A 16 -5.59 14.48 -12.21
N ASN A 17 -5.51 14.39 -10.87
CA ASN A 17 -4.28 14.64 -10.14
C ASN A 17 -3.37 13.40 -10.21
N PRO A 18 -2.05 13.59 -10.33
CA PRO A 18 -1.09 12.49 -10.22
C PRO A 18 -1.16 11.82 -8.84
N THR A 19 -1.11 10.50 -8.82
CA THR A 19 -1.00 9.66 -7.63
C THR A 19 -0.08 8.46 -7.91
N ILE A 20 0.42 7.82 -6.86
CA ILE A 20 1.24 6.62 -6.97
C ILE A 20 0.39 5.35 -7.11
N GLN A 21 0.81 4.47 -8.01
CA GLN A 21 0.36 3.09 -8.10
C GLN A 21 1.56 2.17 -7.88
N VAL A 22 1.41 1.22 -6.96
CA VAL A 22 2.45 0.25 -6.61
C VAL A 22 2.00 -1.15 -7.02
N GLU A 23 2.95 -1.94 -7.50
CA GLU A 23 2.82 -3.33 -7.89
C GLU A 23 3.85 -4.18 -7.16
N VAL A 24 3.39 -5.23 -6.47
CA VAL A 24 4.23 -6.23 -5.79
C VAL A 24 4.06 -7.55 -6.52
N THR A 25 5.18 -8.16 -6.90
CA THR A 25 5.21 -9.46 -7.58
C THR A 25 5.68 -10.53 -6.61
N THR A 26 4.89 -11.59 -6.50
CA THR A 26 5.23 -12.84 -5.82
C THR A 26 5.01 -14.01 -6.79
N GLU A 27 5.22 -15.25 -6.34
CA GLU A 27 4.94 -16.44 -7.15
C GLU A 27 3.45 -16.59 -7.49
N GLU A 28 2.57 -16.08 -6.62
CA GLU A 28 1.11 -16.08 -6.82
C GLU A 28 0.65 -15.06 -7.87
N GLY A 29 1.51 -14.11 -8.26
CA GLY A 29 1.24 -13.15 -9.32
C GLY A 29 1.59 -11.71 -8.96
N VAL A 30 0.89 -10.77 -9.61
CA VAL A 30 1.13 -9.33 -9.50
C VAL A 30 -0.03 -8.65 -8.79
N PHE A 31 0.26 -8.10 -7.60
CA PHE A 31 -0.72 -7.42 -6.75
C PHE A 31 -0.53 -5.92 -6.85
N ARG A 32 -1.62 -5.20 -7.09
CA ARG A 32 -1.58 -3.77 -7.39
C ARG A 32 -2.37 -2.99 -6.36
N ALA A 33 -1.85 -1.85 -5.93
CA ALA A 33 -2.54 -0.89 -5.09
C ALA A 33 -2.38 0.52 -5.66
N ARG A 34 -3.46 1.29 -5.63
CA ARG A 34 -3.45 2.72 -5.97
C ARG A 34 -3.78 3.48 -4.70
N VAL A 35 -3.03 4.54 -4.43
CA VAL A 35 -3.24 5.40 -3.27
C VAL A 35 -4.25 6.50 -3.64
N PRO A 36 -5.30 6.73 -2.83
CA PRO A 36 -6.18 7.87 -3.05
C PRO A 36 -5.49 9.18 -2.64
N ASP A 37 -5.82 10.29 -3.30
CA ASP A 37 -5.47 11.62 -2.80
C ASP A 37 -6.39 11.94 -1.61
N SER A 38 -5.87 11.81 -0.38
CA SER A 38 -6.66 11.98 0.84
C SER A 38 -6.83 13.43 1.32
N GLY A 39 -6.27 14.43 0.63
CA GLY A 39 -6.53 15.85 0.90
C GLY A 39 -5.94 16.44 2.20
N GLU A 40 -6.06 15.72 3.33
CA GLU A 40 -5.70 16.19 4.67
C GLU A 40 -4.20 15.99 5.01
N ASN A 41 -3.52 15.00 4.42
CA ASN A 41 -2.12 14.66 4.72
C ASN A 41 -1.14 15.02 3.58
N LYS A 42 -1.48 15.99 2.73
CA LYS A 42 -0.69 16.37 1.55
C LYS A 42 0.73 16.85 1.87
N GLU A 43 0.97 17.31 3.08
CA GLU A 43 2.28 17.79 3.53
C GLU A 43 3.31 16.66 3.68
N CYS A 44 2.84 15.42 3.89
CA CYS A 44 3.65 14.22 4.02
C CYS A 44 3.90 13.51 2.68
N ASP A 45 3.18 13.90 1.62
CA ASP A 45 3.29 13.29 0.29
C ASP A 45 4.41 13.97 -0.52
N LEU A 46 5.19 13.16 -1.24
CA LEU A 46 6.37 13.65 -1.95
C LEU A 46 6.04 14.13 -3.36
N HIS A 47 5.84 15.44 -3.50
CA HIS A 47 5.60 16.08 -4.79
C HIS A 47 6.86 16.65 -5.47
N ASP A 48 6.93 16.48 -6.79
CA ASP A 48 8.09 16.84 -7.64
C ASP A 48 7.95 18.19 -8.37
N GLY A 49 6.81 18.88 -8.23
CA GLY A 49 6.55 20.15 -8.90
C GLY A 49 6.03 20.04 -10.35
N GLY A 50 6.05 18.85 -10.95
CA GLY A 50 5.42 18.56 -12.24
C GLY A 50 3.90 18.58 -12.14
N TYR A 51 3.18 18.58 -13.28
CA TYR A 51 1.70 18.52 -13.31
C TYR A 51 1.02 19.55 -12.37
N MET A 52 1.32 20.83 -12.57
CA MET A 52 0.81 21.93 -11.72
C MET A 52 1.22 21.84 -10.24
N GLY A 53 2.34 21.17 -9.93
CA GLY A 53 2.87 21.06 -8.58
C GLY A 53 2.60 19.72 -7.90
N SER A 54 1.82 18.83 -8.53
CA SER A 54 1.32 17.58 -7.91
C SER A 54 1.96 16.30 -8.46
N GLY A 55 2.99 16.37 -9.29
CA GLY A 55 3.67 15.16 -9.78
C GLY A 55 4.30 14.35 -8.65
N VAL A 56 4.40 13.02 -8.84
CA VAL A 56 4.75 12.06 -7.78
C VAL A 56 6.01 11.26 -8.13
N SER A 57 6.90 11.79 -8.98
CA SER A 57 8.12 11.08 -9.38
C SER A 57 9.03 10.80 -8.19
N LYS A 58 9.08 11.71 -7.21
CA LYS A 58 9.87 11.52 -5.98
C LYS A 58 9.38 10.33 -5.16
N ALA A 59 8.07 10.20 -4.98
CA ALA A 59 7.49 9.04 -4.30
C ALA A 59 7.79 7.73 -5.05
N VAL A 60 7.66 7.74 -6.38
CA VAL A 60 8.01 6.59 -7.24
C VAL A 60 9.49 6.21 -7.10
N ASP A 61 10.37 7.20 -7.09
CA ASP A 61 11.81 7.01 -6.92
C ASP A 61 12.16 6.50 -5.51
N SER A 62 11.47 6.96 -4.47
CA SER A 62 11.60 6.43 -3.10
C SER A 62 11.23 4.95 -3.05
N VAL A 63 10.13 4.54 -3.70
CA VAL A 63 9.76 3.12 -3.78
C VAL A 63 10.86 2.33 -4.48
N ARG A 64 11.34 2.80 -5.63
CA ARG A 64 12.32 2.09 -6.46
C ARG A 64 13.69 1.96 -5.77
N SER A 65 14.18 3.04 -5.18
CA SER A 65 15.58 3.14 -4.72
C SER A 65 15.76 2.72 -3.27
N LYS A 66 14.75 2.89 -2.41
CA LYS A 66 14.85 2.63 -0.97
C LYS A 66 13.96 1.47 -0.53
N ILE A 67 12.66 1.50 -0.85
CA ILE A 67 11.70 0.52 -0.31
C ILE A 67 11.86 -0.85 -0.99
N ALA A 68 11.94 -0.89 -2.32
CA ALA A 68 12.07 -2.13 -3.08
C ALA A 68 13.24 -3.01 -2.60
N PRO A 69 14.49 -2.53 -2.49
CA PRO A 69 15.60 -3.38 -2.03
C PRO A 69 15.45 -3.85 -0.58
N ALA A 70 14.75 -3.11 0.28
CA ALA A 70 14.52 -3.49 1.67
C ALA A 70 13.48 -4.62 1.82
N LEU A 71 12.52 -4.69 0.89
CA LEU A 71 11.39 -5.63 0.96
C LEU A 71 11.56 -6.90 0.11
N ILE A 72 12.46 -6.89 -0.89
CA ILE A 72 12.77 -8.11 -1.66
C ILE A 72 13.24 -9.22 -0.71
N GLY A 73 12.67 -10.42 -0.86
CA GLY A 73 12.95 -11.57 -0.01
C GLY A 73 12.12 -11.65 1.27
N LYS A 74 11.31 -10.64 1.60
CA LYS A 74 10.42 -10.67 2.78
C LYS A 74 9.10 -11.37 2.47
N ASN A 75 8.49 -11.94 3.51
CA ASN A 75 7.20 -12.62 3.41
C ASN A 75 6.07 -11.56 3.42
N PRO A 76 5.21 -11.49 2.38
CA PRO A 76 4.10 -10.53 2.30
C PRO A 76 3.01 -10.77 3.36
N THR A 77 2.95 -11.96 3.98
CA THR A 77 1.99 -12.25 5.05
C THR A 77 2.34 -11.59 6.39
N ASP A 78 3.60 -11.19 6.57
CA ASP A 78 4.10 -10.52 7.78
C ASP A 78 3.90 -8.99 7.67
N GLN A 79 2.65 -8.55 7.59
CA GLN A 79 2.29 -7.15 7.38
C GLN A 79 2.95 -6.20 8.39
N GLN A 80 2.95 -6.55 9.67
CA GLN A 80 3.56 -5.74 10.74
C GLN A 80 5.07 -5.56 10.55
N LEU A 81 5.76 -6.59 10.05
CA LEU A 81 7.20 -6.51 9.79
C LEU A 81 7.50 -5.60 8.61
N ILE A 82 6.71 -5.72 7.53
CA ILE A 82 6.86 -4.90 6.32
C ILE A 82 6.63 -3.43 6.66
N ASP A 83 5.54 -3.12 7.35
CA ASP A 83 5.24 -1.74 7.75
C ASP A 83 6.31 -1.18 8.69
N LYS A 84 6.78 -1.99 9.65
CA LYS A 84 7.88 -1.59 10.54
C LYS A 84 9.17 -1.29 9.78
N ILE A 85 9.57 -2.13 8.83
CA ILE A 85 10.77 -1.88 8.00
C ILE A 85 10.63 -0.56 7.24
N MET A 86 9.46 -0.27 6.67
CA MET A 86 9.23 0.99 5.94
C MET A 86 9.27 2.21 6.87
N LEU A 87 8.68 2.13 8.06
CA LEU A 87 8.72 3.21 9.05
C LEU A 87 10.14 3.46 9.58
N GLU A 88 10.89 2.39 9.86
CA GLU A 88 12.30 2.50 10.28
C GLU A 88 13.20 3.06 9.17
N LEU A 89 12.93 2.69 7.91
CA LEU A 89 13.66 3.20 6.75
C LEU A 89 13.37 4.68 6.48
N ASP A 90 12.16 5.14 6.78
CA ASP A 90 11.80 6.55 6.70
C ASP A 90 12.46 7.35 7.83
N GLY A 91 12.37 6.86 9.07
CA GLY A 91 13.01 7.44 10.24
C GLY A 91 12.38 8.75 10.73
N THR A 92 11.27 9.21 10.15
CA THR A 92 10.52 10.39 10.61
C THR A 92 9.15 9.98 11.17
N GLU A 93 8.62 10.77 12.12
CA GLU A 93 7.27 10.52 12.66
C GLU A 93 6.19 10.73 11.58
N ASP A 94 6.39 11.73 10.72
CA ASP A 94 5.45 12.18 9.71
C ASP A 94 5.61 11.51 8.33
N LYS A 95 6.51 10.52 8.20
CA LYS A 95 6.71 9.74 6.96
C LYS A 95 7.14 10.59 5.75
N THR A 96 7.86 11.68 6.01
CA THR A 96 8.20 12.71 5.02
C THR A 96 9.41 12.36 4.15
N ASN A 97 10.25 11.40 4.56
CA ASN A 97 11.49 11.05 3.86
C ASN A 97 11.26 10.10 2.67
N LEU A 98 10.31 9.18 2.82
CA LEU A 98 9.88 8.24 1.78
C LEU A 98 8.58 8.67 1.10
N GLY A 99 7.75 9.46 1.79
CA GLY A 99 6.41 9.83 1.37
C GLY A 99 5.37 8.89 1.99
N ALA A 100 4.34 9.47 2.61
CA ALA A 100 3.24 8.69 3.19
C ALA A 100 2.51 7.88 2.11
N ASP A 101 2.30 8.47 0.93
CA ASP A 101 1.79 7.82 -0.28
C ASP A 101 2.61 6.60 -0.70
N ALA A 102 3.94 6.69 -0.74
CA ALA A 102 4.82 5.58 -1.11
C ALA A 102 4.69 4.41 -0.12
N ILE A 103 4.74 4.69 1.19
CA ILE A 103 4.63 3.68 2.24
C ILE A 103 3.26 2.99 2.18
N LEU A 104 2.18 3.78 2.09
CA LEU A 104 0.82 3.25 2.02
C LEU A 104 0.58 2.40 0.78
N GLY A 105 1.08 2.85 -0.38
CA GLY A 105 0.94 2.11 -1.64
C GLY A 105 1.59 0.72 -1.59
N VAL A 106 2.80 0.65 -1.03
CA VAL A 106 3.52 -0.62 -0.85
C VAL A 106 2.83 -1.48 0.19
N SER A 107 2.43 -0.92 1.33
CA SER A 107 1.72 -1.62 2.40
C SER A 107 0.45 -2.32 1.89
N LEU A 108 -0.38 -1.61 1.13
CA LEU A 108 -1.61 -2.15 0.54
C LEU A 108 -1.34 -3.24 -0.51
N ALA A 109 -0.30 -3.09 -1.32
CA ALA A 109 0.08 -4.10 -2.31
C ALA A 109 0.59 -5.39 -1.64
N CYS A 110 1.38 -5.26 -0.57
CA CYS A 110 1.82 -6.39 0.25
C CYS A 110 0.65 -7.08 0.95
N CYS A 111 -0.30 -6.34 1.51
CA CYS A 111 -1.51 -6.91 2.13
C CYS A 111 -2.32 -7.75 1.13
N ARG A 112 -2.48 -7.27 -0.11
CA ARG A 112 -3.12 -8.05 -1.18
C ARG A 112 -2.35 -9.32 -1.54
N ALA A 113 -1.02 -9.24 -1.58
CA ALA A 113 -0.17 -10.41 -1.81
C ALA A 113 -0.25 -11.42 -0.64
N GLY A 114 -0.30 -10.94 0.61
CA GLY A 114 -0.46 -11.77 1.80
C GLY A 114 -1.81 -12.48 1.87
N ALA A 115 -2.89 -11.82 1.45
CA ALA A 115 -4.21 -12.44 1.32
C ALA A 115 -4.21 -13.58 0.29
N ALA A 116 -3.58 -13.35 -0.87
CA ALA A 116 -3.46 -14.36 -1.92
C ALA A 116 -2.59 -15.54 -1.49
N GLU A 117 -1.48 -15.30 -0.79
CA GLU A 117 -0.64 -16.37 -0.24
C GLU A 117 -1.40 -17.23 0.79
N LYS A 118 -2.27 -16.62 1.60
CA LYS A 118 -3.13 -17.35 2.53
C LYS A 118 -4.33 -18.04 1.84
N GLY A 119 -4.60 -17.74 0.58
CA GLY A 119 -5.77 -18.26 -0.14
C GLY A 119 -7.10 -17.73 0.36
N VAL A 120 -7.12 -16.56 1.02
CA VAL A 120 -8.33 -15.97 1.62
C VAL A 120 -8.71 -14.64 0.93
N PRO A 121 -10.00 -14.25 0.94
CA PRO A 121 -10.41 -12.93 0.52
C PRO A 121 -9.70 -11.81 1.30
N LEU A 122 -9.42 -10.68 0.64
CA LEU A 122 -8.75 -9.53 1.25
C LEU A 122 -9.44 -9.04 2.53
N ALA A 123 -10.77 -9.06 2.56
CA ALA A 123 -11.53 -8.63 3.74
C ALA A 123 -11.25 -9.53 4.95
N GLU A 124 -11.15 -10.84 4.75
CA GLU A 124 -10.81 -11.79 5.82
C GLU A 124 -9.37 -11.58 6.28
N HIS A 125 -8.45 -11.39 5.34
CA HIS A 125 -7.05 -11.09 5.67
C HIS A 125 -6.90 -9.80 6.50
N LEU A 126 -7.65 -8.75 6.16
CA LEU A 126 -7.66 -7.49 6.91
C LEU A 126 -8.25 -7.67 8.32
N ASN A 127 -9.29 -8.48 8.46
CA ASN A 127 -9.89 -8.78 9.76
C ASN A 127 -8.91 -9.53 10.68
N ASP A 128 -8.20 -10.51 10.12
CA ASP A 128 -7.11 -11.22 10.79
C ASP A 128 -6.02 -10.25 11.29
N ILE A 129 -5.56 -9.33 10.42
CA ILE A 129 -4.55 -8.33 10.78
C ILE A 129 -5.07 -7.37 11.87
N ALA A 130 -6.35 -6.98 11.79
CA ALA A 130 -6.98 -6.07 12.74
C ALA A 130 -7.34 -6.73 14.08
N GLY A 131 -7.17 -8.06 14.21
CA GLY A 131 -7.57 -8.81 15.40
C GLY A 131 -9.09 -8.81 15.65
N LYS A 132 -9.89 -8.58 14.60
CA LYS A 132 -11.36 -8.61 14.68
C LYS A 132 -11.85 -9.96 14.14
N PRO A 133 -12.56 -10.78 14.92
CA PRO A 133 -13.19 -11.98 14.37
C PRO A 133 -14.17 -11.58 13.27
N LEU A 134 -14.29 -12.42 12.24
CA LEU A 134 -15.28 -12.23 11.18
C LEU A 134 -16.66 -12.05 11.84
N MET A 135 -17.32 -10.94 11.53
CA MET A 135 -18.76 -10.83 11.76
C MET A 135 -19.41 -12.04 11.08
N ASN A 136 -20.20 -12.81 11.84
CA ASN A 136 -20.88 -13.96 11.27
C ASN A 136 -21.81 -13.49 10.15
N ALA A 137 -22.13 -14.34 9.18
CA ALA A 137 -23.11 -14.01 8.13
C ALA A 137 -24.45 -13.50 8.70
N ASP A 138 -24.75 -13.81 9.96
CA ASP A 138 -25.89 -13.31 10.72
C ASP A 138 -25.85 -11.81 11.07
N ASP A 139 -24.67 -11.20 11.16
CA ASP A 139 -24.48 -9.76 11.46
C ASP A 139 -24.65 -8.88 10.21
N VAL A 140 -24.69 -9.47 9.02
CA VAL A 140 -24.92 -8.77 7.73
C VAL A 140 -26.43 -8.53 7.49
N ARG A 141 -27.29 -8.77 8.47
CA ARG A 141 -28.73 -8.42 8.44
C ARG A 141 -28.96 -6.92 8.57
N CYS A 142 -28.49 -6.16 7.60
CA CYS A 142 -28.93 -4.79 7.37
C CYS A 142 -29.08 -4.57 5.87
N ARG A 143 -30.17 -5.12 5.28
CA ARG A 143 -30.86 -4.63 4.06
C ARG A 143 -32.03 -5.52 3.60
N GLU A 144 -32.97 -5.84 4.50
CA GLU A 144 -34.34 -6.27 4.12
C GLU A 144 -35.40 -5.32 4.70
N ARG A 145 -35.09 -4.02 4.70
CA ARG A 145 -36.09 -2.96 4.78
C ARG A 145 -35.84 -1.98 3.64
N CYS A 146 -36.31 -2.38 2.46
CA CYS A 146 -36.90 -1.43 1.53
C CYS A 146 -38.16 -0.85 2.15
#